data_AF-A0A316LZA2-F1
#
_entry.id   AF-A0A316LZA2-F1
#
_cell.length_a   1.000
_cell.length_b   1.000
_cell.length_c   1.000
_cell.angle_alpha   90.00
_cell.angle_beta   90.00
_cell.angle_gamma   90.00
#
_symmetry.space_group_name_H-M   'P 1'
#
loop_
_entity.id
_entity.type
_entity.pdbx_description
1 polymer ?
#
loop_
_entity_poly.entity_id
_entity_poly.type
_entity_poly.pdbx_seq_one_letter_code
_entity_poly.pdbx_strand_id
1 'polypeptide(L)'
;MTDRNTLLASLRLSDRRLTHTLGVEKAALTIAARHFPALREEEVSAAALLHDCTKEWTAAEQLAFCDSQGIGLDAQEKACVKVLHGRTAAVLAERTFGLPAAVCDAIRRHSTLCERYAPLDAVLFLADFTEENRRSLACVRCREYYEGLWRCGDPHALEKALVFGLDAVIRENLEDGNLILKDTLESRNAILYRLSADGQG
;
A
#
# COMPACT_ATOMS: atom_id res chain seq x y z
N MET A 1 -11.04 11.40 16.25
CA MET A 1 -10.51 10.81 15.00
C MET A 1 -11.24 11.49 13.86
N THR A 2 -10.54 11.89 12.81
CA THR A 2 -11.13 12.64 11.69
C THR A 2 -12.18 11.77 10.99
N ASP A 3 -13.40 12.31 10.82
CA ASP A 3 -14.51 11.59 10.19
C ASP A 3 -14.24 11.30 8.71
N ARG A 4 -14.74 10.17 8.21
CA ARG A 4 -14.59 9.72 6.82
C ARG A 4 -15.01 10.77 5.80
N ASN A 5 -16.12 11.47 6.03
CA ASN A 5 -16.60 12.48 5.09
C ASN A 5 -15.70 13.72 5.07
N THR A 6 -15.07 14.02 6.21
CA THR A 6 -14.09 15.12 6.33
C THR A 6 -12.83 14.79 5.53
N LEU A 7 -12.33 13.54 5.63
CA LEU A 7 -11.22 13.08 4.81
C LEU A 7 -11.56 13.18 3.32
N LEU A 8 -12.69 12.63 2.88
CA LEU A 8 -13.11 12.68 1.48
C LEU A 8 -13.24 14.11 0.94
N ALA A 9 -13.85 15.02 1.71
CA ALA A 9 -14.00 16.42 1.29
C ALA A 9 -12.67 17.17 1.16
N SER A 10 -11.62 16.71 1.86
CA SER A 10 -10.28 17.29 1.79
C SER A 10 -9.46 16.83 0.58
N LEU A 11 -9.82 15.69 -0.03
CA LEU A 11 -9.08 15.12 -1.15
C LEU A 11 -9.19 16.02 -2.39
N ARG A 12 -8.07 16.14 -3.10
CA ARG A 12 -7.95 16.87 -4.38
C ARG A 12 -7.40 15.90 -5.42
N LEU A 13 -8.26 15.01 -5.87
CA LEU A 13 -7.92 13.89 -6.76
C LEU A 13 -8.78 13.96 -8.02
N SER A 14 -8.21 13.55 -9.16
CA SER A 14 -9.00 13.29 -10.37
C SER A 14 -10.07 12.23 -10.13
N ASP A 15 -11.13 12.23 -10.95
CA ASP A 15 -12.21 11.22 -10.85
C ASP A 15 -11.67 9.79 -10.93
N ARG A 16 -10.65 9.57 -11.77
CA ARG A 16 -9.99 8.27 -11.91
C ARG A 16 -9.34 7.85 -10.59
N ARG A 17 -8.62 8.77 -9.94
CA ARG A 17 -7.91 8.49 -8.70
C ARG A 17 -8.86 8.37 -7.51
N LEU A 18 -9.92 9.18 -7.46
CA LEU A 18 -10.96 9.05 -6.45
C LEU A 18 -11.68 7.70 -6.55
N THR A 19 -12.03 7.27 -7.77
CA THR A 19 -12.63 5.95 -8.01
C THR A 19 -11.72 4.82 -7.51
N HIS A 20 -10.43 4.90 -7.84
CA HIS A 20 -9.42 3.97 -7.33
C HIS A 20 -9.36 3.99 -5.81
N THR A 21 -9.26 5.17 -5.19
CA THR A 21 -9.17 5.36 -3.73
C THR A 21 -10.36 4.73 -2.99
N LEU A 22 -11.58 4.92 -3.50
CA LEU A 22 -12.79 4.30 -2.94
C LEU A 22 -12.80 2.78 -3.13
N GLY A 23 -12.27 2.28 -4.25
CA GLY A 23 -12.03 0.86 -4.47
C GLY A 23 -11.04 0.27 -3.46
N VAL A 24 -9.93 0.97 -3.19
CA VAL A 24 -8.94 0.57 -2.17
C VAL A 24 -9.58 0.53 -0.79
N GLU A 25 -10.38 1.52 -0.41
CA GLU A 25 -11.09 1.52 0.88
C GLU A 25 -11.98 0.28 1.04
N LYS A 26 -12.80 -0.02 0.03
CA LYS A 26 -13.68 -1.20 0.03
C LYS A 26 -12.88 -2.51 0.15
N ALA A 27 -11.80 -2.63 -0.62
CA ALA A 27 -10.93 -3.80 -0.60
C ALA A 27 -10.20 -3.93 0.75
N ALA A 28 -9.68 -2.84 1.29
CA ALA A 28 -8.96 -2.81 2.56
C ALA A 28 -9.84 -3.25 3.74
N LEU A 29 -11.06 -2.71 3.83
CA LEU A 29 -12.04 -3.14 4.85
C LEU A 29 -12.37 -4.63 4.74
N THR A 30 -12.52 -5.12 3.51
CA THR A 30 -12.78 -6.55 3.26
C THR A 30 -11.61 -7.43 3.71
N ILE A 31 -10.38 -7.08 3.33
CA ILE A 31 -9.17 -7.84 3.69
C ILE A 31 -8.92 -7.77 5.21
N ALA A 32 -9.11 -6.60 5.83
CA ALA A 32 -8.99 -6.43 7.28
C ALA A 32 -10.00 -7.30 8.03
N ALA A 33 -11.28 -7.32 7.62
CA ALA A 33 -12.29 -8.17 8.25
C ALA A 33 -11.97 -9.67 8.14
N ARG A 34 -11.34 -10.11 7.04
CA ARG A 34 -10.96 -11.50 6.80
C ARG A 34 -9.77 -11.96 7.64
N HIS A 35 -8.72 -11.14 7.71
CA HIS A 35 -7.43 -11.55 8.27
C HIS A 35 -7.10 -10.92 9.62
N PHE A 36 -7.64 -9.73 9.90
CA PHE A 36 -7.25 -8.90 11.04
C PHE A 36 -8.47 -8.19 11.68
N PRO A 37 -9.45 -8.94 12.23
CA PRO A 37 -10.70 -8.36 12.76
C PRO A 37 -10.51 -7.44 13.97
N ALA A 38 -9.30 -7.39 14.55
CA ALA A 38 -8.94 -6.47 15.63
C ALA A 38 -8.51 -5.08 15.12
N LEU A 39 -8.27 -4.91 13.82
CA LEU A 39 -8.00 -3.59 13.24
C LEU A 39 -9.27 -2.74 13.28
N ARG A 40 -9.09 -1.47 13.65
CA ARG A 40 -10.19 -0.52 13.69
C ARG A 40 -10.57 -0.09 12.27
N GLU A 41 -11.84 -0.25 11.92
CA GLU A 41 -12.34 0.10 10.58
C GLU A 41 -12.05 1.56 10.22
N GLU A 42 -12.12 2.50 11.18
CA GLU A 42 -11.82 3.91 10.92
C GLU A 42 -10.35 4.14 10.53
N GLU A 43 -9.42 3.38 11.11
CA GLU A 43 -7.99 3.47 10.81
C GLU A 43 -7.68 2.85 9.44
N VAL A 44 -8.33 1.72 9.11
CA VAL A 44 -8.24 1.06 7.80
C VAL A 44 -8.77 1.98 6.70
N SER A 45 -9.97 2.56 6.91
CA SER A 45 -10.59 3.51 5.99
C SER A 45 -9.71 4.75 5.80
N ALA A 46 -9.22 5.36 6.89
CA ALA A 46 -8.36 6.54 6.79
C ALA A 46 -7.05 6.26 6.03
N ALA A 47 -6.42 5.10 6.28
CA ALA A 47 -5.22 4.69 5.55
C ALA A 47 -5.51 4.57 4.04
N ALA A 48 -6.60 3.88 3.68
CA ALA A 48 -7.01 3.68 2.30
C ALA A 48 -7.39 4.97 1.59
N LEU A 49 -8.10 5.89 2.25
CA LEU A 49 -8.50 7.16 1.64
C LEU A 49 -7.33 8.11 1.39
N LEU A 50 -6.28 8.02 2.21
CA LEU A 50 -5.15 8.95 2.15
C LEU A 50 -3.91 8.40 1.44
N HIS A 51 -3.84 7.09 1.16
CA HIS A 51 -2.61 6.45 0.66
C HIS A 51 -2.00 7.13 -0.58
N ASP A 52 -2.87 7.64 -1.46
CA ASP A 52 -2.52 8.25 -2.73
C ASP A 52 -2.87 9.75 -2.79
N CYS A 53 -3.11 10.40 -1.64
CA CYS A 53 -3.60 11.79 -1.60
C CYS A 53 -2.65 12.81 -2.23
N THR A 54 -1.37 12.44 -2.39
CA THR A 54 -0.33 13.24 -3.05
C THR A 54 0.18 12.63 -4.35
N LYS A 55 -0.48 11.58 -4.87
CA LYS A 55 -0.01 10.81 -6.04
C LYS A 55 0.00 11.61 -7.34
N GLU A 56 -0.86 12.62 -7.44
CA GLU A 56 -1.00 13.47 -8.62
C GLU A 56 -0.08 14.71 -8.56
N TRP A 57 0.69 14.86 -7.48
CA TRP A 57 1.73 15.89 -7.38
C TRP A 57 2.88 15.57 -8.34
N THR A 58 3.39 16.62 -8.97
CA THR A 58 4.61 16.59 -9.76
C THR A 58 5.81 16.22 -8.90
N ALA A 59 6.87 15.75 -9.55
CA ALA A 59 8.15 15.47 -8.90
C ALA A 59 8.68 16.69 -8.11
N ALA A 60 8.55 17.89 -8.68
CA ALA A 60 8.99 19.13 -8.04
C ALA A 60 8.18 19.45 -6.78
N GLU A 61 6.85 19.26 -6.81
CA GLU A 61 5.98 19.46 -5.65
C GLU A 61 6.30 18.49 -4.52
N GLN A 62 6.53 17.20 -4.84
CA GLN A 62 6.89 16.19 -3.83
C GLN A 62 8.24 16.49 -3.18
N LEU A 63 9.25 16.85 -3.97
CA LEU A 63 10.57 17.23 -3.46
C LEU A 63 10.52 18.50 -2.60
N ALA A 64 9.84 19.54 -3.08
CA ALA A 64 9.67 20.79 -2.33
C ALA A 64 8.90 20.57 -1.01
N PHE A 65 7.90 19.69 -1.03
CA PHE A 65 7.20 19.30 0.19
C PHE A 65 8.13 18.58 1.17
N CYS A 66 8.91 17.59 0.70
CA CYS A 66 9.90 16.90 1.52
C CYS A 66 10.88 17.87 2.19
N ASP A 67 11.43 18.81 1.42
CA ASP A 67 12.35 19.83 1.94
C ASP A 67 11.66 20.72 2.99
N SER A 68 10.43 21.19 2.71
CA SER A 68 9.67 22.04 3.64
C SER A 68 9.33 21.36 4.96
N GLN A 69 9.16 20.04 4.95
CA GLN A 69 8.80 19.24 6.11
C GLN A 69 10.03 18.67 6.85
N GLY A 70 11.24 18.92 6.33
CA GLY A 70 12.50 18.39 6.89
C GLY A 70 12.68 16.89 6.66
N ILE A 71 12.10 16.35 5.59
CA ILE A 71 12.17 14.92 5.26
C ILE A 71 13.49 14.64 4.55
N GLY A 72 14.42 13.99 5.26
CA GLY A 72 15.64 13.47 4.65
C GLY A 72 15.33 12.34 3.67
N LEU A 73 15.72 12.53 2.41
CA LEU A 73 15.60 11.52 1.35
C LEU A 73 16.91 10.77 1.15
N ASP A 74 16.83 9.44 1.08
CA ASP A 74 17.96 8.59 0.74
C ASP A 74 18.28 8.60 -0.78
N ALA A 75 19.29 7.84 -1.18
CA ALA A 75 19.72 7.77 -2.57
C ALA A 75 18.67 7.13 -3.50
N GLN A 76 17.93 6.10 -3.03
CA GLN A 76 16.88 5.45 -3.82
C GLN A 76 15.66 6.37 -3.95
N GLU A 77 15.27 7.05 -2.88
CA GLU A 77 14.16 8.00 -2.85
C GLU A 77 14.39 9.18 -3.80
N LYS A 78 15.63 9.68 -3.87
CA LYS A 78 16.02 10.72 -4.83
C LYS A 78 16.00 10.24 -6.28
N ALA A 79 16.36 8.97 -6.52
CA ALA A 79 16.35 8.37 -7.85
C ALA A 79 14.93 7.96 -8.31
N CYS A 80 14.06 7.60 -7.38
CA CYS A 80 12.72 7.06 -7.63
C CYS A 80 11.62 8.00 -7.14
N VAL A 81 11.59 9.23 -7.66
CA VAL A 81 10.64 10.26 -7.21
C VAL A 81 9.17 9.81 -7.25
N LYS A 82 8.81 8.89 -8.15
CA LYS A 82 7.45 8.31 -8.24
C LYS A 82 6.99 7.65 -6.93
N VAL A 83 7.89 7.11 -6.10
CA VAL A 83 7.52 6.45 -4.85
C VAL A 83 7.39 7.40 -3.66
N LEU A 84 7.82 8.66 -3.81
CA LEU A 84 7.74 9.66 -2.74
C LEU A 84 6.31 9.95 -2.28
N HIS A 85 5.31 9.68 -3.12
CA HIS A 85 3.91 9.94 -2.78
C HIS A 85 3.48 9.20 -1.51
N GLY A 86 3.95 7.97 -1.26
CA GLY A 86 3.66 7.28 0.00
C GLY A 86 4.21 8.04 1.19
N ARG A 87 5.41 8.60 1.07
CA ARG A 87 6.07 9.38 2.13
C ARG A 87 5.42 10.74 2.35
N THR A 88 5.11 11.47 1.28
CA THR A 88 4.44 12.77 1.39
C THR A 88 3.01 12.62 1.88
N ALA A 89 2.27 11.59 1.45
CA ALA A 89 0.93 11.27 1.94
C ALA A 89 0.95 10.90 3.42
N ALA A 90 1.92 10.12 3.88
CA ALA A 90 2.06 9.75 5.29
C ALA A 90 2.30 10.98 6.19
N VAL A 91 3.14 11.91 5.75
CA VAL A 91 3.39 13.14 6.52
C VAL A 91 2.18 14.06 6.51
N LEU A 92 1.42 14.10 5.41
CA LEU A 92 0.16 14.85 5.37
C LEU A 92 -0.90 14.20 6.27
N ALA A 93 -0.98 12.87 6.30
CA ALA A 93 -1.82 12.09 7.21
C ALA A 93 -1.55 12.40 8.68
N GLU A 94 -0.27 12.45 9.07
CA GLU A 94 0.17 12.79 10.41
C GLU A 94 -0.14 14.26 10.75
N ARG A 95 0.40 15.20 9.96
CA ARG A 95 0.43 16.63 10.32
C ARG A 95 -0.90 17.34 10.12
N THR A 96 -1.67 16.94 9.11
CA THR A 96 -2.95 17.60 8.77
C THR A 96 -4.12 16.92 9.45
N PHE A 97 -4.12 15.59 9.56
CA PHE A 97 -5.26 14.83 10.06
C PHE A 97 -5.03 14.20 11.44
N GLY A 98 -3.83 14.33 12.02
CA GLY A 98 -3.52 13.82 13.36
C GLY A 98 -3.65 12.31 13.46
N LEU A 99 -3.36 11.58 12.38
CA LEU A 99 -3.54 10.13 12.35
C LEU A 99 -2.45 9.39 13.12
N PRO A 100 -2.76 8.22 13.71
CA PRO A 100 -1.77 7.43 14.45
C PRO A 100 -0.58 7.02 13.59
N ALA A 101 0.58 6.82 14.23
CA ALA A 101 1.80 6.39 13.54
C ALA A 101 1.61 5.09 12.74
N ALA A 102 0.83 4.14 13.24
CA ALA A 102 0.52 2.88 12.53
C ALA A 102 -0.20 3.11 11.19
N VAL A 103 -1.11 4.09 11.11
CA VAL A 103 -1.81 4.47 9.88
C VAL A 103 -0.84 5.16 8.91
N CYS A 104 -0.01 6.08 9.43
CA CYS A 104 0.97 6.80 8.63
C CYS A 104 2.05 5.86 8.07
N ASP A 105 2.48 4.86 8.84
CA ASP A 105 3.43 3.85 8.38
C ASP A 105 2.86 2.97 7.27
N ALA A 106 1.59 2.55 7.39
CA ALA A 106 0.93 1.80 6.32
C ALA A 106 0.85 2.63 5.03
N ILE A 107 0.44 3.89 5.13
CA ILE A 107 0.43 4.83 3.98
C ILE A 107 1.83 4.95 3.39
N ARG A 108 2.87 5.13 4.22
CA ARG A 108 4.25 5.29 3.74
C ARG A 108 4.72 4.09 2.93
N ARG A 109 4.33 2.88 3.35
CA ARG A 109 4.85 1.61 2.84
C ARG A 109 3.91 0.95 1.82
N HIS A 110 2.76 1.53 1.50
CA HIS A 110 1.75 0.85 0.68
C HIS A 110 2.23 0.42 -0.71
N SER A 111 3.24 1.09 -1.28
CA SER A 111 3.80 0.77 -2.61
C SER A 111 4.94 -0.27 -2.55
N THR A 112 5.59 -0.44 -1.40
CA THR A 112 6.83 -1.24 -1.27
C THR A 112 6.73 -2.38 -0.27
N LEU A 113 5.77 -2.31 0.66
CA LEU A 113 5.72 -3.04 1.92
C LEU A 113 7.01 -2.81 2.75
N CYS A 114 7.24 -3.63 3.79
CA CYS A 114 8.53 -3.72 4.47
C CYS A 114 8.74 -5.14 5.04
N GLU A 115 9.99 -5.49 5.37
CA GLU A 115 10.37 -6.83 5.88
C GLU A 115 9.52 -7.27 7.07
N ARG A 116 9.27 -6.34 8.01
CA ARG A 116 8.50 -6.55 9.25
C ARG A 116 7.20 -5.76 9.20
N TYR A 117 6.39 -6.01 8.17
CA TYR A 117 5.14 -5.30 7.98
C TYR A 117 4.14 -5.55 9.11
N ALA A 118 3.39 -4.49 9.47
CA ALA A 118 2.25 -4.60 10.36
C ALA A 118 1.02 -5.11 9.60
N PRO A 119 -0.03 -5.60 10.30
CA PRO A 119 -1.28 -6.00 9.67
C PRO A 119 -1.87 -4.97 8.69
N LEU A 120 -1.87 -3.69 9.07
CA LEU A 120 -2.40 -2.61 8.23
C LEU A 120 -1.57 -2.36 6.97
N ASP A 121 -0.25 -2.52 7.04
CA ASP A 121 0.66 -2.41 5.89
C ASP A 121 0.28 -3.46 4.82
N ALA A 122 0.07 -4.71 5.25
CA ALA A 122 -0.33 -5.82 4.37
C ALA A 122 -1.72 -5.60 3.76
N VAL A 123 -2.68 -5.17 4.58
CA VAL A 123 -4.04 -4.82 4.12
C VAL A 123 -3.97 -3.77 3.04
N LEU A 124 -3.26 -2.67 3.28
CA LEU A 124 -3.24 -1.53 2.38
C LEU A 124 -2.49 -1.84 1.07
N PHE A 125 -1.34 -2.51 1.14
CA PHE A 125 -0.59 -2.95 -0.05
C PHE A 125 -1.45 -3.85 -0.94
N LEU A 126 -2.07 -4.89 -0.36
CA LEU A 126 -2.86 -5.82 -1.16
C LEU A 126 -4.13 -5.17 -1.71
N ALA A 127 -4.80 -4.32 -0.92
CA ALA A 127 -5.98 -3.58 -1.35
C ALA A 127 -5.68 -2.67 -2.54
N ASP A 128 -4.60 -1.88 -2.48
CA ASP A 128 -4.15 -1.02 -3.58
C ASP A 128 -3.90 -1.82 -4.87
N PHE A 129 -3.26 -2.98 -4.72
CA PHE A 129 -2.92 -3.84 -5.85
C PHE A 129 -4.12 -4.57 -6.46
N THR A 130 -5.17 -4.87 -5.67
CA THR A 130 -6.26 -5.77 -6.07
C THR A 130 -7.63 -5.11 -6.18
N GLU A 131 -7.77 -3.82 -5.87
CA GLU A 131 -9.08 -3.14 -5.91
C GLU A 131 -9.80 -3.28 -7.27
N GLU A 132 -11.13 -3.28 -7.22
CA GLU A 132 -12.01 -3.73 -8.30
C GLU A 132 -11.91 -2.92 -9.60
N ASN A 133 -11.33 -1.73 -9.58
CA ASN A 133 -11.12 -0.87 -10.75
C ASN A 133 -9.74 -1.08 -11.40
N ARG A 134 -8.82 -1.84 -10.80
CA ARG A 134 -7.57 -2.24 -11.45
C ARG A 134 -7.88 -3.15 -12.65
N ARG A 135 -7.24 -2.84 -13.79
CA ARG A 135 -7.43 -3.52 -15.08
C ARG A 135 -6.16 -4.16 -15.65
N SER A 136 -4.98 -3.90 -15.08
CA SER A 136 -3.76 -4.56 -15.54
C SER A 136 -3.85 -6.07 -15.30
N LEU A 137 -3.23 -6.86 -16.18
CA LEU A 137 -3.28 -8.32 -16.09
C LEU A 137 -2.74 -8.82 -14.75
N ALA A 138 -1.67 -8.22 -14.23
CA ALA A 138 -1.09 -8.57 -12.94
C ALA A 138 -2.06 -8.33 -11.78
N CYS A 139 -2.73 -7.17 -11.73
CA CYS A 139 -3.70 -6.87 -10.67
C CYS A 139 -4.92 -7.79 -10.73
N VAL A 140 -5.45 -8.05 -11.93
CA VAL A 140 -6.60 -8.95 -12.11
C VAL A 140 -6.25 -10.36 -11.67
N ARG A 141 -5.10 -10.89 -12.10
CA ARG A 141 -4.65 -12.23 -11.70
C ARG A 141 -4.35 -12.34 -10.21
N CYS A 142 -3.77 -11.30 -9.60
CA CYS A 142 -3.53 -11.27 -8.16
C CYS A 142 -4.85 -11.31 -7.38
N ARG A 143 -5.84 -10.51 -7.79
CA ARG A 143 -7.18 -10.52 -7.19
C ARG A 143 -7.84 -11.89 -7.29
N GLU A 144 -7.85 -12.50 -8.47
CA GLU A 144 -8.43 -13.84 -8.67
C GLU A 144 -7.69 -14.91 -7.88
N TYR A 145 -6.36 -14.85 -7.84
CA TYR A 145 -5.52 -15.76 -7.06
C TYR A 145 -5.83 -15.67 -5.56
N TYR A 146 -5.86 -14.44 -5.01
CA TYR A 146 -6.21 -14.20 -3.61
C TYR A 146 -7.63 -14.70 -3.28
N GLU A 147 -8.63 -14.35 -4.10
CA GLU A 147 -10.01 -14.80 -3.89
C GLU A 147 -10.14 -16.32 -3.98
N GLY A 148 -9.40 -16.97 -4.89
CA GLY A 148 -9.35 -18.43 -5.00
C GLY A 148 -8.78 -19.09 -3.75
N LEU A 149 -7.63 -18.59 -3.28
CA LEU A 149 -6.97 -19.07 -2.06
C LEU A 149 -7.85 -18.88 -0.82
N TRP A 150 -8.47 -17.70 -0.68
CA TRP A 150 -9.36 -17.42 0.43
C TRP A 150 -10.57 -18.37 0.44
N ARG A 151 -11.20 -18.61 -0.72
CA ARG A 151 -12.37 -19.49 -0.85
C ARG A 151 -12.07 -20.95 -0.55
N CYS A 152 -10.87 -21.43 -0.85
CA CYS A 152 -10.47 -22.80 -0.50
C CYS A 152 -9.97 -22.94 0.93
N GLY A 153 -9.95 -21.85 1.72
CA GLY A 153 -9.50 -21.86 3.11
C GLY A 153 -7.99 -22.02 3.26
N ASP A 154 -7.20 -21.56 2.28
CA ASP A 154 -5.74 -21.59 2.39
C ASP A 154 -5.29 -20.69 3.55
N PRO A 155 -4.60 -21.23 4.57
CA PRO A 155 -4.20 -20.45 5.74
C PRO A 155 -3.19 -19.36 5.42
N HIS A 156 -2.54 -19.42 4.25
CA HIS A 156 -1.56 -18.46 3.78
C HIS A 156 -2.06 -17.63 2.58
N ALA A 157 -3.38 -17.50 2.41
CA ALA A 157 -3.98 -16.78 1.30
C ALA A 157 -3.45 -15.34 1.17
N LEU A 158 -3.28 -14.64 2.29
CA LEU A 158 -2.77 -13.29 2.34
C LEU A 158 -1.29 -13.24 1.93
N GLU A 159 -0.43 -14.02 2.58
CA GLU A 159 1.01 -14.05 2.33
C GLU A 159 1.33 -14.41 0.87
N LYS A 160 0.64 -15.42 0.32
CA LYS A 160 0.80 -15.83 -1.07
C LYS A 160 0.38 -14.72 -2.04
N ALA A 161 -0.70 -13.99 -1.75
CA ALA A 161 -1.14 -12.86 -2.55
C ALA A 161 -0.18 -11.65 -2.45
N LEU A 162 0.37 -11.37 -1.26
CA LEU A 162 1.41 -10.34 -1.08
C LEU A 162 2.66 -10.65 -1.90
N VAL A 163 3.14 -11.90 -1.87
CA VAL A 163 4.26 -12.35 -2.70
C VAL A 163 3.95 -12.18 -4.19
N PHE A 164 2.74 -12.55 -4.63
CA PHE A 164 2.33 -12.34 -6.03
C PHE A 164 2.42 -10.86 -6.42
N GLY A 165 1.89 -9.97 -5.58
CA GLY A 165 1.93 -8.52 -5.83
C GLY A 165 3.37 -7.99 -5.90
N LEU A 166 4.22 -8.37 -4.94
CA LEU A 166 5.64 -7.99 -4.92
C LEU A 166 6.41 -8.54 -6.13
N ASP A 167 6.15 -9.79 -6.55
CA ASP A 167 6.71 -10.38 -7.77
C ASP A 167 6.31 -9.61 -9.03
N ALA A 168 5.06 -9.14 -9.09
CA ALA A 168 4.60 -8.32 -10.19
C ALA A 168 5.29 -6.96 -10.22
N VAL A 169 5.42 -6.28 -9.07
CA VAL A 169 6.14 -5.01 -8.96
C VAL A 169 7.61 -5.16 -9.35
N ILE A 170 8.28 -6.22 -8.91
CA ILE A 170 9.69 -6.46 -9.27
C ILE A 170 9.83 -6.69 -10.78
N ARG A 171 8.96 -7.51 -11.39
CA ARG A 171 8.99 -7.76 -12.84
C ARG A 171 8.75 -6.48 -13.64
N GLU A 172 7.74 -5.71 -13.29
CA GLU A 172 7.45 -4.43 -13.95
C GLU A 172 8.65 -3.49 -13.89
N ASN A 173 9.30 -3.35 -12.72
CA ASN A 173 10.50 -2.52 -12.60
C ASN A 173 11.68 -3.06 -13.42
N LEU A 174 11.88 -4.38 -13.51
CA LEU A 174 12.91 -4.98 -14.37
C LEU A 174 12.64 -4.72 -15.85
N GLU A 175 11.40 -4.86 -16.30
CA GLU A 175 10.96 -4.63 -17.68
C GLU A 175 11.15 -3.16 -18.09
N ASP A 176 10.82 -2.23 -17.18
CA ASP A 176 10.97 -0.79 -17.39
C ASP A 176 12.40 -0.27 -17.21
N GLY A 177 13.35 -1.11 -16.75
CA GLY A 177 14.72 -0.70 -16.43
C GLY A 177 14.83 0.21 -15.19
N ASN A 178 13.84 0.15 -14.29
CA ASN A 178 13.81 0.89 -13.04
C ASN A 178 14.60 0.18 -11.93
N LEU A 179 14.94 0.93 -10.88
CA LEU A 179 15.52 0.34 -9.67
C LEU A 179 14.50 -0.54 -8.95
N ILE A 180 14.95 -1.68 -8.43
CA ILE A 180 14.19 -2.45 -7.45
C ILE A 180 14.49 -1.87 -6.08
N LEU A 181 13.46 -1.39 -5.40
CA LEU A 181 13.60 -0.84 -4.05
C LEU A 181 13.95 -1.94 -3.05
N LYS A 182 14.86 -1.62 -2.13
CA LYS A 182 15.37 -2.56 -1.13
C LYS A 182 14.22 -3.15 -0.31
N ASP A 183 13.32 -2.30 0.19
CA ASP A 183 12.16 -2.71 0.98
C ASP A 183 11.28 -3.71 0.25
N THR A 184 11.04 -3.54 -1.07
CA THR A 184 10.24 -4.47 -1.88
C THR A 184 10.89 -5.85 -1.96
N LEU A 185 12.21 -5.90 -2.19
CA LEU A 185 12.96 -7.15 -2.27
C LEU A 185 13.02 -7.87 -0.91
N GLU A 186 13.29 -7.13 0.17
CA GLU A 186 13.38 -7.68 1.52
C GLU A 186 12.02 -8.18 2.01
N SER A 187 10.94 -7.43 1.76
CA SER A 187 9.56 -7.85 2.07
C SER A 187 9.21 -9.18 1.43
N ARG A 188 9.51 -9.31 0.14
CA ARG A 188 9.26 -10.54 -0.62
C ARG A 188 9.98 -11.73 -0.01
N ASN A 189 11.28 -11.59 0.22
CA ASN A 189 12.09 -12.69 0.75
C ASN A 189 11.66 -13.07 2.17
N ALA A 190 11.34 -12.09 3.01
CA ALA A 190 10.84 -12.33 4.37
C ALA A 190 9.53 -13.12 4.40
N ILE A 191 8.60 -12.87 3.47
CA ILE A 191 7.37 -13.66 3.36
C ILE A 191 7.69 -15.10 2.92
N LEU A 192 8.53 -15.27 1.90
CA LEU A 192 8.91 -16.60 1.40
C LEU A 192 9.63 -17.45 2.47
N TYR A 193 10.48 -16.84 3.28
CA TYR A 193 11.13 -17.55 4.39
C TYR A 193 10.12 -18.05 5.42
N ARG A 194 9.10 -17.25 5.77
CA ARG A 194 8.02 -17.67 6.68
C ARG A 194 7.20 -18.82 6.10
N LEU A 195 6.77 -18.70 4.84
CA LEU A 195 6.01 -19.76 4.15
C LEU A 195 6.79 -21.09 4.08
N SER A 196 8.10 -21.02 3.89
CA SER A 196 8.96 -22.22 3.80
C SER A 196 9.20 -22.87 5.17
N ALA A 197 9.16 -22.10 6.25
CA ALA A 197 9.27 -22.61 7.62
C ALA A 197 7.98 -23.31 8.06
N ASP A 198 6.82 -22.74 7.71
CA ASP A 198 5.50 -23.30 8.08
C ASP A 198 5.16 -24.59 7.31
N GLY A 199 5.67 -24.75 6.07
CA GLY A 199 5.48 -25.96 5.26
C GLY A 199 6.38 -27.15 5.61
N GLN A 200 7.26 -27.02 6.60
CA GLN A 200 8.13 -28.09 7.11
C GLN A 200 7.63 -28.71 8.43
N GLY A 201 6.42 -28.34 8.87
CA GLY A 201 5.76 -28.82 10.10
C GLY A 201 4.76 -29.96 9.87
#